data_AF-A0A363CX70-F1
#
_entry.id   AF-A0A363CX70-F1
#
_cell.length_a   1.000
_cell.length_b   1.000
_cell.length_c   1.000
_cell.angle_alpha   90.00
_cell.angle_beta   90.00
_cell.angle_gamma   90.00
#
_symmetry.space_group_name_H-M   'P 1'
#
loop_
_entity.id
_entity.type
_entity.pdbx_description
1 polymer ?
#
loop_
_entity_poly.entity_id
_entity_poly.type
_entity_poly.pdbx_seq_one_letter_code
_entity_poly.pdbx_strand_id
1 'polypeptide(L)' 'MYTPISCEFFDQLNVAMKRNIPSTIVYLENDEKKTLKGLIETMSVIDGFEYLILKTKEQIKLDTVLTFNGRRHKEE' A
#
# COMPACT_ATOMS: atom_id res chain seq x y z
N MET A 1 -8.99 -16.56 2.14
CA MET A 1 -9.76 -15.81 1.12
C MET A 1 -8.93 -14.61 0.72
N TYR A 2 -8.44 -14.58 -0.53
CA TYR A 2 -7.69 -13.43 -1.05
C TYR A 2 -8.66 -12.26 -1.13
N THR A 3 -8.44 -11.23 -0.32
CA THR A 3 -9.30 -10.04 -0.31
C THR A 3 -8.77 -9.17 -1.45
N PRO A 4 -9.49 -9.06 -2.58
CA PRO A 4 -9.03 -8.20 -3.66
C PRO A 4 -8.90 -6.79 -3.12
N ILE A 5 -7.86 -6.10 -3.56
CA ILE A 5 -7.66 -4.71 -3.21
C ILE A 5 -8.93 -3.96 -3.64
N SER A 6 -9.67 -3.38 -2.69
CA SER A 6 -10.83 -2.53 -2.98
C SER A 6 -10.46 -1.51 -4.05
N CYS A 7 -11.29 -1.42 -5.09
CA CYS A 7 -11.04 -0.56 -6.25
C CYS A 7 -10.74 0.89 -5.84
N GLU A 8 -11.40 1.39 -4.79
CA GLU A 8 -11.12 2.70 -4.18
C GLU A 8 -9.68 2.87 -3.68
N PHE A 9 -9.08 1.83 -3.12
CA PHE A 9 -7.71 1.87 -2.62
C PHE A 9 -6.71 1.92 -3.78
N PHE A 10 -6.94 1.14 -4.82
CA PHE A 10 -6.10 1.15 -6.03
C PHE A 10 -6.20 2.48 -6.78
N ASP A 11 -7.40 3.07 -6.85
CA ASP A 11 -7.59 4.39 -7.45
C ASP A 11 -6.85 5.48 -6.66
N GLN A 12 -6.97 5.49 -5.34
CA GLN A 12 -6.23 6.44 -4.48
C GLN A 12 -4.72 6.28 -4.59
N LEU A 13 -4.22 5.03 -4.63
CA LEU A 13 -2.82 4.75 -4.88
C LEU A 13 -2.38 5.36 -6.20
N ASN A 14 -3.13 5.12 -7.28
CA ASN A 14 -2.83 5.68 -8.61
C ASN A 14 -2.82 7.21 -8.61
N VAL A 15 -3.78 7.84 -7.93
CA VAL A 15 -3.82 9.29 -7.77
C VAL A 15 -2.60 9.78 -7.00
N ALA A 16 -2.23 9.10 -5.91
CA ALA A 16 -1.07 9.45 -5.10
C ALA A 16 0.25 9.29 -5.86
N MET A 17 0.40 8.24 -6.68
CA MET A 17 1.53 8.06 -7.60
C MET A 17 1.59 9.17 -8.64
N LYS A 18 0.49 9.43 -9.37
CA LYS A 18 0.46 10.46 -10.42
C LYS A 18 0.73 11.86 -9.89
N ARG A 19 0.17 12.19 -8.73
CA ARG A 19 0.32 13.51 -8.11
C ARG A 19 1.55 13.63 -7.21
N ASN A 20 2.38 12.58 -7.09
CA ASN A 20 3.51 12.52 -6.15
C ASN A 20 3.09 12.97 -4.74
N ILE A 21 1.96 12.44 -4.25
CA ILE A 21 1.44 12.78 -2.93
C ILE A 21 2.17 11.93 -1.89
N PRO A 22 2.78 12.54 -0.86
CA PRO A 22 3.36 11.80 0.24
C PRO A 22 2.25 11.00 0.93
N SER A 23 2.36 9.68 0.86
CA SER A 23 1.34 8.76 1.33
C SER A 23 1.78 8.11 2.63
N THR A 24 0.84 7.95 3.56
CA THR A 24 1.08 7.21 4.80
C THR A 24 0.53 5.79 4.64
N ILE A 25 1.40 4.80 4.65
CA ILE A 25 1.03 3.39 4.55
C ILE A 25 1.20 2.75 5.93
N VAL A 26 0.16 2.10 6.42
CA VAL A 26 0.24 1.28 7.63
C VAL A 26 0.10 -0.17 7.22
N TYR A 27 1.07 -0.99 7.58
CA TYR A 27 1.13 -2.41 7.24
C TYR A 27 1.50 -3.24 8.47
N LEU A 28 1.17 -4.53 8.42
CA LEU A 28 1.59 -5.51 9.41
C LEU A 28 2.92 -6.13 8.99
N GLU A 29 3.90 -6.07 9.89
CA GLU A 29 5.19 -6.73 9.76
C GLU A 29 5.48 -7.45 11.06
N ASN A 30 5.58 -8.79 11.03
CA ASN A 30 5.81 -9.62 12.21
C ASN A 30 4.80 -9.35 13.35
N ASP A 31 3.51 -9.26 13.03
CA ASP A 31 2.41 -8.94 13.97
C ASP A 31 2.42 -7.50 14.51
N GLU A 32 3.46 -6.71 14.22
CA GLU A 32 3.54 -5.30 14.59
C GLU A 32 3.00 -4.39 13.48
N LYS A 33 2.20 -3.38 13.87
CA LYS A 33 1.72 -2.36 12.95
C LYS A 33 2.81 -1.34 12.71
N LYS A 34 3.43 -1.38 11.53
CA LYS A 34 4.35 -0.34 11.09
C LYS A 34 3.64 0.69 10.25
N THR A 35 4.02 1.95 10.49
CA THR A 35 3.56 3.08 9.69
C THR A 35 4.75 3.67 8.97
N LEU A 36 4.65 3.73 7.65
CA LEU A 36 5.66 4.32 6.78
C LEU A 36 5.04 5.49 6.03
N LYS A 37 5.80 6.59 5.94
CA LYS A 37 5.42 7.75 5.13
C LYS A 37 6.39 7.87 3.97
N GLY A 38 5.87 7.83 2.76
CA GLY A 38 6.72 7.89 1.57
C GLY A 38 5.95 8.21 0.31
N LEU A 39 6.71 8.54 -0.72
CA LEU A 39 6.20 8.72 -2.07
C LEU A 39 6.19 7.36 -2.76
N ILE A 40 5.06 7.00 -3.36
CA ILE A 40 4.96 5.77 -4.13
C ILE A 40 5.65 6.01 -5.46
N GLU A 41 6.58 5.13 -5.80
CA GLU A 41 7.24 5.16 -7.08
C GLU A 41 6.46 4.37 -8.12
N THR A 42 6.12 3.11 -7.81
CA THR A 42 5.36 2.24 -8.71
C THR A 42 4.81 1.03 -7.96
N MET A 43 3.99 0.21 -8.61
CA MET A 43 3.55 -1.10 -8.11
C MET A 43 4.13 -2.19 -9.00
N SER A 44 4.50 -3.32 -8.40
CA SER A 44 4.98 -4.49 -9.14
C SER A 44 4.44 -5.76 -8.55
N VAL A 45 4.11 -6.71 -9.43
CA VAL A 45 3.67 -8.04 -9.03
C VAL A 45 4.90 -8.94 -8.98
N ILE A 46 5.24 -9.44 -7.80
CA ILE A 46 6.37 -10.34 -7.58
C ILE A 46 5.78 -11.64 -7.01
N ASP A 47 6.04 -12.77 -7.67
CA ASP A 47 5.57 -14.08 -7.22
C ASP A 47 4.03 -14.20 -7.11
N GLY A 48 3.30 -13.45 -7.95
CA GLY A 48 1.83 -13.40 -7.92
C GLY A 48 1.25 -12.51 -6.81
N PHE A 49 2.10 -11.88 -5.99
CA PHE A 49 1.68 -10.92 -4.98
C PHE A 49 1.97 -9.49 -5.42
N GLU A 50 1.07 -8.58 -5.08
CA GLU A 50 1.21 -7.17 -5.40
C GLU A 50 2.09 -6.48 -4.36
N TYR A 51 3.15 -5.82 -4.82
CA TYR A 51 4.05 -5.02 -4.01
C TYR A 51 3.97 -3.55 -4.41
N LEU A 52 3.90 -2.70 -3.40
CA LEU A 52 4.05 -1.26 -3.50
C LEU A 52 5.53 -0.91 -3.38
N ILE A 53 6.08 -0.25 -4.40
CA ILE A 53 7.47 0.21 -4.41
C ILE A 53 7.46 1.72 -4.15
N LEU A 54 8.18 2.12 -3.12
CA LEU A 54 8.35 3.52 -2.73
C LEU A 54 9.59 4.12 -3.40
N LYS A 55 9.61 5.45 -3.48
CA LYS A 55 10.79 6.24 -3.90
C LYS A 55 12.03 5.95 -3.07
N THR A 56 11.84 5.50 -1.83
CA THR A 56 12.92 5.08 -0.92
C THR A 56 13.49 3.69 -1.24
N LYS A 57 12.99 3.04 -2.30
CA LYS A 57 13.24 1.63 -2.67
C LYS A 57 12.66 0.60 -1.71
N GLU A 58 11.84 1.03 -0.75
CA GLU A 58 11.13 0.10 0.10
C GLU A 58 9.98 -0.57 -0.65
N GLN A 59 9.82 -1.87 -0.42
CA GLN A 59 8.82 -2.70 -1.06
C GLN A 59 7.86 -3.22 0.01
N ILE A 60 6.59 -2.82 -0.08
CA ILE A 60 5.57 -3.20 0.88
C ILE A 60 4.58 -4.12 0.19
N LYS A 61 4.35 -5.29 0.76
CA LYS A 61 3.35 -6.22 0.24
C LYS A 61 1.95 -5.66 0.48
N LEU A 62 1.18 -5.44 -0.59
CA LEU A 62 -0.15 -4.84 -0.50
C LEU A 62 -1.12 -5.68 0.34
N ASP A 63 -0.93 -7.00 0.34
CA ASP A 63 -1.67 -7.95 1.19
C ASP A 63 -1.54 -7.66 2.69
N THR A 64 -0.41 -7.12 3.15
CA THR A 64 -0.18 -6.78 4.56
C THR A 64 -0.55 -5.33 4.89
N VAL A 65 -0.95 -4.53 3.90
CA VAL A 65 -1.36 -3.14 4.12
C VAL A 65 -2.74 -3.10 4.78
N LEU A 66 -2.79 -2.45 5.93
CA LEU A 66 -4.01 -2.25 6.72
C LEU A 66 -4.75 -0.97 6.32
N THR A 67 -4.01 0.14 6.29
CA THR A 67 -4.57 1.46 5.98
C THR A 67 -3.61 2.22 5.07
N PHE A 68 -4.19 2.98 4.16
CA PHE A 68 -3.45 3.86 3.28
C PHE A 68 -4.04 5.25 3.36
N ASN A 69 -3.19 6.22 3.64
CA ASN A 69 -3.53 7.62 3.81
C ASN A 69 -4.69 7.87 4.80
N GLY A 70 -4.74 7.07 5.88
CA GLY A 70 -5.80 7.13 6.89
C GLY A 70 -7.13 6.47 6.50
N ARG A 71 -7.26 5.96 5.27
CA ARG A 71 -8.42 5.14 4.86
C ARG A 71 -8.17 3.66 5.13
N ARG A 72 -9.14 3.00 5.76
CA ARG A 72 -9.13 1.57 6.07
C ARG A 72 -9.38 0.76 4.80
N HIS A 73 -8.52 -0.22 4.55
CA HIS A 73 -8.63 -1.12 3.40
C HIS A 73 -9.55 -2.32 3.68
N LYS A 74 -9.67 -2.74 4.94
CA LYS A 74 -10.58 -3.81 5.39
C LYS A 74 -11.58 -3.27 6.39
N GLU A 75 -12.87 -3.49 6.11
CA GLU A 75 -13.89 -3.60 7.15
C GLU A 75 -13.68 -4.92 7.90
N GLU A 76 -13.95 -4.91 9.20
CA GLU A 76 -13.78 -6.03 10.14
C GLU A 76 -14.61 -7.27 9.75
#